data_AF-A0A8J6VI16-F1
#
_entry.id   AF-A0A8J6VI16-F1
#
_cell.length_a   1.000
_cell.length_b   1.000
_cell.length_c   1.000
_cell.angle_alpha   90.00
_cell.angle_beta   90.00
_cell.angle_gamma   90.00
#
_symmetry.space_group_name_H-M   'P 1'
#
loop_
_entity.id
_entity.type
_entity.pdbx_description
1 polymer ?
#
loop_
_entity_poly.entity_id
_entity_poly.type
_entity_poly.pdbx_seq_one_letter_code
_entity_poly.pdbx_strand_id
1 'polypeptide(L)' 'MTSITIDLSDSQFGKLQELAEVYGIALEVLLKASLEDWLSSQKSEFVDAANYVLTKNAELYRRLA' A
#
# COMPACT_ATOMS: atom_id res chain seq x y z
N MET A 1 17.80 14.23 -7.83
CA MET A 1 17.70 12.78 -7.56
C MET A 1 18.20 12.57 -6.15
N THR A 2 17.39 11.94 -5.30
CA THR A 2 17.76 11.62 -3.93
C THR A 2 17.80 10.11 -3.83
N SER A 3 18.90 9.53 -3.35
CA SER A 3 19.06 8.10 -3.18
C SER A 3 18.92 7.71 -1.72
N ILE A 4 18.31 6.56 -1.48
CA ILE A 4 18.22 5.94 -0.16
C ILE A 4 18.84 4.55 -0.30
N THR A 5 19.74 4.19 0.61
CA THR A 5 20.27 2.83 0.73
C THR A 5 19.52 2.13 1.85
N ILE A 6 19.04 0.93 1.57
CA ILE A 6 18.28 0.11 2.51
C ILE A 6 19.02 -1.21 2.65
N ASP A 7 19.39 -1.55 3.88
CA ASP A 7 19.95 -2.86 4.17
C ASP A 7 18.81 -3.89 4.21
N LEU A 8 18.94 -4.93 3.40
CA LEU A 8 18.01 -6.05 3.32
C LEU A 8 18.76 -7.33 3.67
N SER A 9 18.08 -8.28 4.31
CA SER A 9 18.65 -9.62 4.43
C SER A 9 18.71 -10.29 3.05
N ASP A 10 19.67 -11.19 2.83
CA ASP A 10 19.79 -11.95 1.58
C ASP A 10 18.48 -12.66 1.20
N SER A 11 17.76 -13.16 2.20
CA SER A 11 16.46 -13.80 2.02
C SER A 11 15.35 -12.85 1.55
N GLN A 12 15.36 -11.59 1.99
CA GLN A 12 14.41 -10.58 1.54
C GLN A 12 14.76 -10.12 0.13
N PHE A 13 16.04 -9.90 -0.14
CA PHE A 13 16.52 -9.50 -1.45
C PHE A 13 16.20 -10.56 -2.51
N GLY A 14 16.46 -11.84 -2.21
CA GLY A 14 16.15 -12.95 -3.12
C GLY A 14 14.66 -13.05 -3.47
N LYS A 15 13.76 -12.85 -2.49
CA LYS A 15 12.31 -12.82 -2.75
C LYS A 15 11.89 -11.68 -3.68
N LEU A 16 12.52 -10.51 -3.54
CA LEU A 16 12.23 -9.38 -4.41
C LEU A 16 12.74 -9.60 -5.84
N GLN A 17 13.90 -10.26 -5.98
CA GLN A 17 14.42 -10.66 -7.29
C GLN A 17 13.49 -11.66 -7.98
N GLU A 18 13.05 -12.71 -7.28
CA GLU A 18 12.06 -13.66 -7.82
C GLU A 18 10.78 -12.94 -8.26
N LEU A 19 10.30 -11.99 -7.45
CA LEU A 19 9.12 -11.20 -7.80
C LEU A 19 9.34 -10.41 -9.10
N ALA A 20 10.49 -9.75 -9.23
CA ALA A 20 10.85 -8.97 -10.41
C ALA A 20 10.98 -9.86 -11.66
N GLU A 21 11.55 -11.05 -11.52
CA GLU A 21 11.63 -12.07 -12.58
C GLU A 21 10.25 -12.54 -13.03
N VAL A 22 9.35 -12.84 -12.08
CA VAL A 22 7.96 -13.25 -12.38
C VAL A 22 7.23 -12.18 -13.18
N TYR A 23 7.44 -10.90 -12.85
CA TYR A 23 6.85 -9.78 -13.57
C TYR A 23 7.62 -9.38 -14.84
N GLY A 24 8.80 -9.97 -15.09
CA GLY A 24 9.65 -9.66 -16.25
C GLY A 24 10.20 -8.24 -16.27
N ILE A 25 10.37 -7.62 -15.11
CA ILE A 25 10.83 -6.22 -14.97
C ILE A 25 12.08 -6.14 -14.11
N ALA A 26 12.81 -5.02 -14.22
CA ALA A 26 13.94 -4.76 -13.34
C ALA A 26 13.47 -4.54 -11.89
N LEU A 27 14.29 -4.96 -10.93
CA LEU A 27 14.01 -4.86 -9.50
C LEU A 27 13.76 -3.39 -9.09
N GLU A 28 14.52 -2.45 -9.64
CA GLU A 28 14.37 -1.02 -9.36
C GLU A 28 13.03 -0.47 -9.85
N VAL A 29 12.53 -0.99 -10.98
CA VAL A 29 11.22 -0.60 -11.53
C VAL A 29 10.11 -1.13 -10.64
N LEU A 30 10.22 -2.38 -10.21
CA LEU A 30 9.29 -3.01 -9.27
C LEU A 30 9.22 -2.21 -7.97
N LEU A 31 10.38 -1.96 -7.35
CA LEU A 31 10.46 -1.23 -6.08
C LEU A 31 9.92 0.19 -6.20
N LYS A 32 10.23 0.90 -7.29
CA LYS A 32 9.72 2.24 -7.53
C LYS A 32 8.20 2.24 -7.67
N ALA A 33 7.64 1.35 -8.49
CA ALA A 33 6.21 1.26 -8.69
C ALA A 33 5.47 0.89 -7.40
N SER A 34 6.01 -0.07 -6.62
CA SER A 34 5.45 -0.44 -5.32
C SER A 34 5.50 0.71 -4.31
N LEU A 35 6.58 1.50 -4.30
CA LEU A 35 6.70 2.66 -3.41
C LEU A 35 5.71 3.76 -3.81
N GLU A 36 5.57 4.04 -5.11
CA GLU A 36 4.59 5.00 -5.64
C GLU A 36 3.16 4.56 -5.31
N ASP A 37 2.84 3.29 -5.49
CA ASP A 37 1.54 2.72 -5.13
C ASP A 37 1.28 2.82 -3.62
N TRP A 38 2.27 2.48 -2.78
CA TRP A 38 2.17 2.62 -1.33
C TRP A 38 1.96 4.07 -0.87
N LEU A 39 2.69 5.02 -1.47
CA LEU A 39 2.50 6.44 -1.18
C LEU A 39 1.14 6.95 -1.68
N SER A 40 0.61 6.38 -2.76
CA SER A 40 -0.69 6.76 -3.34
C SER A 40 -1.87 6.12 -2.62
N SER A 41 -1.71 4.91 -2.08
CA SER A 41 -2.73 4.16 -1.34
C SER A 41 -2.97 4.70 0.07
N GLN A 42 -2.09 5.58 0.57
CA GLN A 42 -2.37 6.40 1.74
C GLN A 42 -3.39 7.52 1.50
N LYS A 43 -3.94 7.66 0.29
CA LYS A 43 -5.08 8.55 0.06
C LYS A 43 -6.25 8.07 0.91
N SER A 44 -6.53 8.86 1.96
CA SER A 44 -7.46 8.59 3.04
C SER A 44 -8.90 8.38 2.57
N GLU A 45 -9.21 8.54 1.29
CA GLU A 45 -10.55 8.45 0.72
C GLU A 45 -11.28 7.15 1.08
N PHE A 46 -10.60 5.99 1.05
CA PHE A 46 -11.25 4.73 1.45
C PHE A 46 -11.53 4.69 2.97
N VAL A 47 -10.56 5.10 3.79
CA VAL A 47 -10.69 5.10 5.26
C VAL A 47 -11.75 6.12 5.70
N ASP A 48 -11.79 7.29 5.06
CA ASP A 48 -12.75 8.35 5.32
C ASP A 48 -14.16 7.94 4.89
N ALA A 49 -14.31 7.30 3.73
CA ALA A 49 -15.59 6.76 3.28
C ALA A 49 -16.09 5.64 4.22
N ALA A 50 -15.21 4.74 4.65
CA ALA A 50 -15.54 3.68 5.59
C ALA A 50 -16.00 4.27 6.94
N ASN A 51 -15.26 5.24 7.48
CA ASN A 51 -15.62 5.95 8.72
C ASN A 51 -16.95 6.68 8.60
N TYR A 52 -17.21 7.33 7.45
CA TYR A 52 -18.46 8.00 7.18
C TYR A 52 -19.65 7.03 7.20
N VAL A 53 -19.54 5.89 6.51
CA VAL A 53 -20.61 4.87 6.46
C VAL A 53 -20.86 4.27 7.84
N LEU A 54 -19.81 3.94 8.59
CA LEU A 54 -19.94 3.41 9.96
C LEU A 54 -20.64 4.40 10.89
N THR A 55 -20.27 5.67 10.82
CA THR A 55 -20.90 6.75 11.61
C THR A 55 -22.39 6.88 11.25
N LYS A 56 -22.73 6.89 9.96
CA LYS A 56 -24.12 7.02 9.51
C LYS A 56 -24.98 5.81 9.90
N ASN A 57 -24.44 4.61 9.86
CA ASN A 57 -25.15 3.41 10.34
C ASN A 57 -25.38 3.46 11.86
N ALA A 58 -24.38 3.85 12.64
CA ALA A 58 -24.56 4.03 14.08
C ALA A 58 -25.64 5.08 14.41
N GLU A 59 -25.66 6.20 13.68
CA GLU A 59 -26.72 7.21 13.79
C GLU A 59 -28.10 6.64 13.41
N LEU A 60 -28.18 5.83 12.37
CA LEU A 60 -29.42 5.20 11.91
C LEU A 60 -29.97 4.23 12.96
N TYR A 61 -29.13 3.33 13.47
CA TYR A 61 -29.51 2.38 14.52
C TYR A 61 -29.99 3.09 15.79
N ARG A 62 -29.34 4.21 16.17
CA ARG A 62 -29.77 5.01 17.33
C ARG A 62 -31.14 5.66 17.15
N ARG A 63 -31.58 5.93 15.91
CA ARG A 63 -32.88 6.54 15.61
C ARG A 63 -34.01 5.51 15.49
N LEU A 64 -33.66 4.25 15.27
CA LEU A 64 -34.60 3.14 15.08
C LEU A 64 -34.85 2.33 16.37
N ALA A 65 -34.16 2.66 17.47
CA ALA A 65 -34.35 2.13 18.81
C ALA A 65 -35.05 3.17 19.70
#